data_AF-A0A7X3LKI1-F1
#
_entry.id   AF-A0A7X3LKI1-F1
#
_cell.length_a   1.000
_cell.length_b   1.000
_cell.length_c   1.000
_cell.angle_alpha   90.00
_cell.angle_beta   90.00
_cell.angle_gamma   90.00
#
_symmetry.space_group_name_H-M   'P 1'
#
loop_
_entity.id
_entity.type
_entity.pdbx_description
1 polymer ?
#
loop_
_entity_poly.entity_id
_entity_poly.type
_entity_poly.pdbx_seq_one_letter_code
_entity_poly.pdbx_strand_id
1 'polypeptide(L)'
;MEAQAQKNLGASVYGRLSSFRMMGYGLGDAANNFVWGMTSVYLMFFYTDVYGISPGAVASLFLVARFLDAIFDPVIGMIVDKTNSRWGRFRPYLLFGSIPLSLMFVLCFSTPHMGDTGKLVYAYVTYILLGLLYSLVNIPYSAMSPVITQDQRDRTKLMTYRMIFANTAMLIVSYATSPLASWFGGDNTAKGYQYTVGLYAIVAIVLLLGCFKSTQERIPIQKEVSTKAGLKTLAQNRPLLLASFAMMLSGGANTIFLAIPAYYFKYNVGREELAAYYIPVVLLAGMVGMACVPFVEKRIGKKNTLQLSFLITIIGSICLYFTNYSNVPLIFVFSSVIGLTLTVPWVVGWTMAADSVDYGEWKTGVRAEGISYASFSFAQKVATALAGSLSGILLTVTGYVANQQQTSTALHGIGFSLTLAPAILTFGAMVLIFFYNLSDRKYAEIIQELEKRKSVQS
;
A
#
# COMPACT_ATOMS: atom_id res chain seq x y z
N MET A 1 6.86 39.23 27.19
CA MET A 1 6.20 39.57 25.91
C MET A 1 6.81 38.82 24.72
N GLU A 2 8.14 38.64 24.64
CA GLU A 2 8.79 37.86 23.57
C GLU A 2 8.46 36.36 23.57
N ALA A 3 8.34 35.72 24.75
CA ALA A 3 7.91 34.31 24.85
C ALA A 3 6.45 34.08 24.37
N GLN A 4 5.59 35.09 24.53
CA GLN A 4 4.19 35.04 24.10
C GLN A 4 4.05 35.42 22.62
N ALA A 5 4.96 36.25 22.10
CA ALA A 5 5.14 36.49 20.67
C ALA A 5 5.68 35.24 19.95
N GLN A 6 6.64 34.50 20.52
CA GLN A 6 7.10 33.20 20.00
C GLN A 6 6.02 32.12 20.06
N LYS A 7 5.19 32.09 21.12
CA LYS A 7 4.05 31.16 21.23
C LYS A 7 2.94 31.49 20.21
N ASN A 8 2.72 32.76 19.92
CA ASN A 8 1.79 33.22 18.89
C ASN A 8 2.35 33.07 17.46
N LEU A 9 3.67 33.15 17.27
CA LEU A 9 4.36 32.81 16.02
C LEU A 9 4.36 31.29 15.77
N GLY A 10 4.53 30.48 16.81
CA GLY A 10 4.40 29.01 16.75
C GLY A 10 2.96 28.52 16.50
N ALA A 11 1.95 29.34 16.82
CA ALA A 11 0.55 29.01 16.51
C ALA A 11 0.11 29.49 15.12
N SER A 12 0.73 30.54 14.55
CA SER A 12 0.35 31.13 13.26
C SER A 12 1.13 30.57 12.05
N VAL A 13 2.36 30.07 12.25
CA VAL A 13 3.20 29.52 11.16
C VAL A 13 2.79 28.08 10.79
N TYR A 14 2.12 27.36 11.68
CA TYR A 14 1.76 25.93 11.53
C TYR A 14 0.24 25.70 11.41
N GLY A 15 -0.46 26.59 10.70
CA GLY A 15 -1.91 26.47 10.52
C GLY A 15 -2.33 25.10 9.95
N ARG A 16 -3.40 24.53 10.52
CA ARG A 16 -4.03 23.27 10.10
C ARG A 16 -4.08 23.17 8.58
N LEU A 17 -3.74 22.00 8.05
CA LEU A 17 -3.82 21.82 6.61
C LEU A 17 -5.27 21.91 6.15
N SER A 18 -5.51 22.74 5.13
CA SER A 18 -6.77 22.74 4.41
C SER A 18 -6.97 21.38 3.75
N SER A 19 -8.20 20.84 3.81
CA SER A 19 -8.58 19.57 3.18
C SER A 19 -8.19 19.54 1.69
N PHE A 20 -8.19 20.68 1.00
CA PHE A 20 -7.76 20.79 -0.39
C PHE A 20 -6.29 20.37 -0.59
N ARG A 21 -5.39 20.77 0.32
CA ARG A 21 -3.98 20.39 0.25
C ARG A 21 -3.75 18.93 0.63
N MET A 22 -4.56 18.40 1.56
CA MET A 22 -4.54 16.97 1.92
C MET A 22 -5.00 16.09 0.75
N MET A 23 -6.06 16.49 0.04
CA MET A 23 -6.51 15.85 -1.20
C MET A 23 -5.44 15.94 -2.28
N GLY A 24 -4.80 17.10 -2.44
CA GLY A 24 -3.69 17.30 -3.36
C GLY A 24 -2.53 16.33 -3.14
N TYR A 25 -2.16 16.05 -1.89
CA TYR A 25 -1.17 15.02 -1.58
C TYR A 25 -1.65 13.62 -2.01
N GLY A 26 -2.93 13.29 -1.83
CA GLY A 26 -3.49 12.01 -2.28
C GLY A 26 -3.43 11.79 -3.80
N LEU A 27 -3.49 12.85 -4.61
CA LEU A 27 -3.35 12.74 -6.08
C LEU A 27 -2.04 12.09 -6.51
N GLY A 28 -0.94 12.33 -5.76
CA GLY A 28 0.34 11.72 -6.05
C GLY A 28 0.34 10.20 -5.90
N ASP A 29 -0.34 9.67 -4.88
CA ASP A 29 -0.46 8.21 -4.69
C ASP A 29 -1.39 7.60 -5.73
N ALA A 30 -2.48 8.29 -6.12
CA ALA A 30 -3.32 7.83 -7.22
C ALA A 30 -2.50 7.68 -8.51
N ALA A 31 -1.67 8.66 -8.85
CA ALA A 31 -0.81 8.60 -10.03
C ALA A 31 0.15 7.41 -9.99
N ASN A 32 0.83 7.20 -8.85
CA ASN A 32 1.73 6.06 -8.65
C ASN A 32 0.96 4.73 -8.77
N ASN A 33 -0.27 4.66 -8.24
CA ASN A 33 -1.09 3.45 -8.31
C ASN A 33 -1.65 3.17 -9.72
N PHE A 34 -1.81 4.17 -10.60
CA PHE A 34 -2.09 3.90 -12.01
C PHE A 34 -0.94 3.12 -12.67
N VAL A 35 0.31 3.53 -12.41
CA VAL A 35 1.50 2.85 -12.97
C VAL A 35 1.70 1.48 -12.30
N TRP A 36 1.71 1.44 -10.97
CA TRP A 36 1.96 0.22 -10.21
C TRP A 36 0.84 -0.80 -10.34
N GLY A 37 -0.43 -0.38 -10.29
CA GLY A 37 -1.58 -1.26 -10.45
C GLY A 37 -1.60 -1.88 -11.84
N MET A 38 -1.37 -1.08 -12.89
CA MET A 38 -1.39 -1.58 -14.26
C MET A 38 -0.25 -2.58 -14.50
N THR A 39 0.95 -2.27 -14.02
CA THR A 39 2.11 -3.17 -14.14
C THR A 39 1.96 -4.44 -13.32
N SER A 40 1.37 -4.36 -12.12
CA SER A 40 1.21 -5.53 -11.25
C SER A 40 0.11 -6.48 -11.74
N VAL A 41 -0.98 -5.95 -12.31
CA VAL A 41 -2.14 -6.76 -12.72
C VAL A 41 -2.03 -7.24 -14.16
N TYR A 42 -1.61 -6.38 -15.10
CA TYR A 42 -1.74 -6.67 -16.53
C TYR A 42 -0.43 -6.94 -17.26
N LEU A 43 0.74 -6.58 -16.71
CA LEU A 43 2.00 -6.68 -17.45
C LEU A 43 2.41 -8.13 -17.76
N MET A 44 2.17 -9.05 -16.82
CA MET A 44 2.44 -10.48 -17.03
C MET A 44 1.67 -10.98 -18.25
N PHE A 45 0.34 -10.82 -18.22
CA PHE A 45 -0.57 -11.18 -19.30
C PHE A 45 -0.19 -10.51 -20.63
N PHE A 46 0.13 -9.21 -20.59
CA PHE A 46 0.54 -8.50 -21.79
C PHE A 46 1.83 -9.07 -22.41
N TYR A 47 2.84 -9.39 -21.60
CA TYR A 47 4.07 -9.98 -22.13
C TYR A 47 3.89 -11.42 -22.60
N THR A 48 3.06 -12.23 -21.96
CA THR A 48 2.85 -13.63 -22.34
C THR A 48 1.89 -13.78 -23.51
N ASP A 49 0.68 -13.25 -23.39
CA ASP A 49 -0.44 -13.53 -24.29
C ASP A 49 -0.53 -12.54 -25.45
N VAL A 50 -0.03 -11.31 -25.28
CA VAL A 50 -0.10 -10.26 -26.31
C VAL A 50 1.22 -10.10 -27.04
N TYR A 51 2.35 -10.02 -26.32
CA TYR A 51 3.67 -9.81 -26.94
C TYR A 51 4.36 -11.13 -27.34
N GLY A 52 3.98 -12.24 -26.70
CA GLY A 52 4.45 -13.59 -27.04
C GLY A 52 5.79 -13.97 -26.41
N ILE A 53 6.14 -13.42 -25.24
CA ILE A 53 7.33 -13.82 -24.47
C ILE A 53 6.98 -15.03 -23.60
N SER A 54 7.91 -15.99 -23.48
CA SER A 54 7.67 -17.16 -22.64
C SER A 54 7.45 -16.77 -21.17
N PRO A 55 6.49 -17.40 -20.45
CA PRO A 55 6.20 -17.07 -19.05
C PRO A 55 7.43 -17.18 -18.13
N GLY A 56 8.31 -18.15 -18.37
CA GLY A 56 9.55 -18.32 -17.61
C GLY A 56 10.52 -17.14 -17.76
N ALA A 57 10.64 -16.59 -18.97
CA ALA A 57 11.46 -15.41 -19.23
C ALA A 57 10.87 -14.13 -18.62
N VAL A 58 9.54 -13.99 -18.61
CA VAL A 58 8.87 -12.86 -17.94
C VAL A 58 9.02 -12.95 -16.42
N ALA A 59 8.92 -14.15 -15.84
CA ALA A 59 9.16 -14.37 -14.42
C ALA A 59 10.61 -14.03 -14.02
N SER A 60 11.60 -14.44 -14.83
CA SER A 60 13.00 -14.07 -14.58
C SER A 60 13.22 -12.56 -14.73
N LEU A 61 12.56 -11.91 -15.69
CA LEU A 61 12.56 -10.45 -15.84
C LEU A 61 12.06 -9.77 -14.56
N PHE A 62 10.90 -10.17 -14.04
CA PHE A 62 10.34 -9.58 -12.83
C PHE A 62 11.25 -9.79 -11.62
N LEU A 63 11.89 -10.94 -11.50
CA LEU A 63 12.84 -11.22 -10.42
C LEU A 63 14.08 -10.32 -10.51
N VAL A 64 14.68 -10.20 -11.69
CA VAL A 64 15.86 -9.34 -11.92
C VAL A 64 15.52 -7.89 -11.64
N ALA A 65 14.38 -7.40 -12.13
CA ALA A 65 13.93 -6.04 -11.87
C ALA A 65 13.76 -5.78 -10.37
N ARG A 66 13.16 -6.71 -9.62
CA ARG A 66 13.00 -6.59 -8.16
C ARG A 66 14.33 -6.55 -7.41
N PHE A 67 15.32 -7.32 -7.86
CA PHE A 67 16.65 -7.27 -7.27
C PHE A 67 17.34 -5.94 -7.53
N LEU A 68 17.21 -5.41 -8.74
CA LEU A 68 17.72 -4.08 -9.09
C LEU A 68 17.02 -2.97 -8.30
N ASP A 69 15.70 -3.02 -8.14
CA ASP A 69 14.93 -2.09 -7.31
C ASP A 69 15.48 -2.05 -5.87
N ALA A 70 15.80 -3.21 -5.29
CA ALA A 70 16.35 -3.29 -3.93
C ALA A 70 17.71 -2.58 -3.78
N ILE A 71 18.48 -2.44 -4.87
CA ILE A 71 19.76 -1.72 -4.90
C ILE A 71 19.53 -0.23 -5.19
N PHE A 72 18.67 0.10 -6.15
CA PHE A 72 18.44 1.48 -6.59
C PHE A 72 17.64 2.31 -5.58
N ASP A 73 16.70 1.71 -4.85
CA ASP A 73 15.86 2.40 -3.87
C ASP A 73 16.70 3.15 -2.80
N PRO A 74 17.68 2.52 -2.11
CA PRO A 74 18.59 3.23 -1.20
C PRO A 74 19.41 4.34 -1.88
N VAL A 75 19.87 4.11 -3.10
CA VAL A 75 20.67 5.09 -3.86
C VAL A 75 19.84 6.32 -4.17
N ILE A 76 18.61 6.14 -4.64
CA ILE A 76 17.66 7.22 -4.88
C ILE A 76 17.38 7.97 -3.59
N GLY A 77 17.16 7.26 -2.47
CA GLY A 77 17.02 7.88 -1.15
C GLY A 77 18.18 8.81 -0.81
N MET A 78 19.42 8.36 -0.98
CA MET A 78 20.62 9.17 -0.74
C MET A 78 20.74 10.39 -1.67
N ILE A 79 20.31 10.26 -2.94
CA ILE A 79 20.34 11.36 -3.92
C ILE A 79 19.31 12.43 -3.52
N VAL A 80 18.10 11.99 -3.20
CA VAL A 80 17.01 12.84 -2.72
C VAL A 80 17.44 13.54 -1.44
N ASP A 81 18.21 12.85 -0.60
CA ASP A 81 18.68 13.41 0.65
C ASP A 81 19.67 14.56 0.51
N LYS A 82 20.46 14.56 -0.58
CA LYS A 82 21.42 15.61 -0.90
C LYS A 82 20.84 16.74 -1.76
N THR A 83 19.58 16.63 -2.16
CA THR A 83 18.98 17.56 -3.12
C THR A 83 18.52 18.85 -2.44
N ASN A 84 19.14 19.96 -2.86
CA ASN A 84 18.73 21.31 -2.49
C ASN A 84 18.24 22.03 -3.75
N SER A 85 16.94 22.32 -3.82
CA SER A 85 16.36 23.02 -4.96
C SER A 85 15.43 24.15 -4.50
N ARG A 86 15.17 25.11 -5.40
CA ARG A 86 14.19 26.20 -5.18
C ARG A 86 12.76 25.74 -4.94
N TRP A 87 12.42 24.49 -5.29
CA TRP A 87 11.08 23.93 -5.13
C TRP A 87 10.92 23.06 -3.89
N GLY A 88 11.98 22.90 -3.10
CA GLY A 88 12.07 21.93 -2.00
C GLY A 88 12.99 20.76 -2.36
N ARG A 89 13.13 19.80 -1.43
CA ARG A 89 13.97 18.62 -1.56
C ARG A 89 13.29 17.49 -2.35
N PHE A 90 11.99 17.29 -2.14
CA PHE A 90 11.24 16.15 -2.69
C PHE A 90 10.41 16.51 -3.92
N ARG A 91 9.89 17.74 -3.98
CA ARG A 91 8.98 18.19 -5.05
C ARG A 91 9.56 18.18 -6.48
N PRO A 92 10.85 18.45 -6.74
CA PRO A 92 11.40 18.43 -8.11
C PRO A 92 11.22 17.08 -8.81
N TYR A 93 11.32 15.98 -8.06
CA TYR A 93 11.19 14.63 -8.59
C TYR A 93 9.79 14.34 -9.13
N LEU A 94 8.75 14.92 -8.51
CA LEU A 94 7.38 14.79 -9.02
C LEU A 94 7.20 15.58 -10.33
N LEU A 95 7.79 16.77 -10.40
CA LEU A 95 7.68 17.63 -11.59
C LEU A 95 8.43 17.02 -12.78
N PHE A 96 9.73 16.77 -12.62
CA PHE A 96 10.59 16.32 -13.71
C PHE A 96 10.52 14.81 -13.96
N GLY A 97 10.21 14.02 -12.93
CA GLY A 97 10.09 12.57 -13.04
C GLY A 97 8.77 12.10 -13.65
N SER A 98 7.70 12.92 -13.61
CA SER A 98 6.39 12.54 -14.15
C SER A 98 6.42 12.22 -15.65
N ILE A 99 7.12 13.03 -16.46
CA ILE A 99 7.16 12.85 -17.91
C ILE A 99 7.97 11.60 -18.31
N PRO A 100 9.23 11.40 -17.86
CA PRO A 100 9.99 10.19 -18.17
C PRO A 100 9.29 8.93 -17.68
N LEU A 101 8.69 8.97 -16.47
CA LEU A 101 7.94 7.84 -15.90
C LEU A 101 6.79 7.43 -16.84
N SER A 102 5.95 8.39 -17.21
CA SER A 102 4.81 8.15 -18.10
C SER A 102 5.23 7.71 -19.51
N LEU A 103 6.34 8.22 -20.04
CA LEU A 103 6.88 7.77 -21.32
C LEU A 103 7.30 6.30 -21.26
N MET A 104 8.10 5.92 -20.26
CA MET A 104 8.52 4.52 -20.09
C MET A 104 7.33 3.61 -19.81
N PHE A 105 6.30 4.12 -19.12
CA PHE A 105 5.08 3.37 -18.86
C PHE A 105 4.37 2.98 -20.17
N VAL A 106 4.25 3.91 -21.12
CA VAL A 106 3.70 3.61 -22.47
C VAL A 106 4.61 2.67 -23.26
N LEU A 107 5.93 2.85 -23.19
CA LEU A 107 6.88 2.00 -23.92
C LEU A 107 6.85 0.54 -23.43
N CYS A 108 6.66 0.30 -22.13
CA CYS A 108 6.47 -1.07 -21.60
C CYS A 108 5.26 -1.80 -22.20
N PHE A 109 4.20 -1.06 -22.56
CA PHE A 109 3.00 -1.62 -23.19
C PHE A 109 2.97 -1.39 -24.71
N SER A 110 4.14 -1.15 -25.32
CA SER A 110 4.29 -1.07 -26.77
C SER A 110 4.94 -2.34 -27.30
N THR A 111 4.49 -2.82 -28.46
CA THR A 111 4.94 -4.08 -29.08
C THR A 111 5.77 -3.82 -30.36
N PRO A 112 7.02 -3.34 -30.26
CA PRO A 112 7.84 -3.15 -31.45
C PRO A 112 8.09 -4.49 -32.15
N HIS A 113 8.00 -4.49 -33.48
CA HIS A 113 8.29 -5.68 -34.29
C HIS A 113 9.79 -5.97 -34.26
N MET A 114 10.18 -6.92 -33.42
CA MET A 114 11.56 -7.43 -33.29
C MET A 114 11.53 -8.96 -33.27
N GLY A 115 12.66 -9.60 -33.58
CA GLY A 115 12.83 -11.04 -33.36
C GLY A 115 12.73 -11.41 -31.87
N ASP A 116 12.62 -12.69 -31.54
CA ASP A 116 12.32 -13.15 -30.16
C ASP A 116 13.34 -12.66 -29.12
N THR A 117 14.62 -12.64 -29.45
CA THR A 117 15.67 -12.06 -28.59
C THR A 117 15.51 -10.56 -28.42
N GLY A 118 15.13 -9.84 -29.48
CA GLY A 118 14.91 -8.39 -29.44
C GLY A 118 13.69 -8.01 -28.59
N LYS A 119 12.61 -8.79 -28.66
CA LYS A 119 11.43 -8.60 -27.80
C LYS A 119 11.79 -8.71 -26.32
N LEU A 120 12.59 -9.72 -25.98
CA LEU A 120 13.03 -9.96 -24.61
C LEU A 120 13.95 -8.83 -24.12
N VAL A 121 14.97 -8.45 -24.89
CA VAL A 121 15.85 -7.32 -24.52
C VAL A 121 15.07 -6.03 -24.35
N TYR A 122 14.12 -5.74 -25.25
CA TYR A 122 13.25 -4.58 -25.15
C TYR A 122 12.44 -4.59 -23.84
N ALA A 123 11.76 -5.69 -23.52
CA ALA A 123 10.98 -5.84 -22.30
C ALA A 123 11.84 -5.68 -21.03
N TYR A 124 13.07 -6.18 -21.06
CA TYR A 124 14.04 -5.98 -19.97
C TYR A 124 14.39 -4.51 -19.76
N VAL A 125 14.80 -3.83 -20.83
CA VAL A 125 15.23 -2.44 -20.75
C VAL A 125 14.08 -1.53 -20.32
N THR A 126 12.90 -1.65 -20.94
CA THR A 126 11.77 -0.77 -20.62
C THR A 126 11.28 -1.00 -19.20
N TYR A 127 11.17 -2.25 -18.75
CA TYR A 127 10.64 -2.55 -17.41
C TYR A 127 11.60 -2.15 -16.29
N ILE A 128 12.92 -2.36 -16.46
CA ILE A 128 13.92 -1.94 -15.48
C ILE A 128 13.97 -0.41 -15.39
N LEU A 129 13.95 0.30 -16.52
CA LEU A 129 13.90 1.76 -16.52
C LEU A 129 12.61 2.30 -15.92
N LEU A 130 11.48 1.65 -16.18
CA LEU A 130 10.20 1.98 -15.56
C LEU A 130 10.27 1.83 -14.04
N GLY A 131 10.84 0.73 -13.53
CA GLY A 131 11.06 0.50 -12.10
C GLY A 131 11.90 1.59 -11.45
N LEU A 132 13.04 1.93 -12.07
CA LEU A 132 13.93 2.99 -11.57
C LEU A 132 13.25 4.36 -11.53
N LEU A 133 12.53 4.74 -12.59
CA LEU A 133 11.81 6.01 -12.63
C LEU A 133 10.63 6.03 -11.66
N TYR A 134 9.97 4.89 -11.47
CA TYR A 134 8.90 4.74 -10.49
C TYR A 134 9.45 4.98 -9.08
N SER A 135 10.57 4.37 -8.71
CA SER A 135 11.24 4.62 -7.43
C SER A 135 11.69 6.07 -7.27
N LEU A 136 12.20 6.68 -8.35
CA LEU A 136 12.63 8.09 -8.37
C LEU A 136 11.49 9.06 -8.03
N VAL A 137 10.25 8.73 -8.38
CA VAL A 137 9.06 9.55 -8.07
C VAL A 137 8.42 9.14 -6.74
N ASN A 138 8.27 7.83 -6.50
CA ASN A 138 7.51 7.31 -5.38
C ASN A 138 8.23 7.44 -4.02
N ILE A 139 9.56 7.30 -3.99
CA ILE A 139 10.34 7.44 -2.76
C ILE A 139 10.24 8.88 -2.22
N PRO A 140 10.55 9.94 -3.02
CA PRO A 140 10.37 11.32 -2.58
C PRO A 140 8.93 11.65 -2.20
N TYR A 141 7.96 11.17 -2.97
CA TYR A 141 6.55 11.35 -2.68
C TYR A 141 6.18 10.83 -1.29
N SER A 142 6.55 9.57 -1.00
CA SER A 142 6.25 8.95 0.29
C SER A 142 7.00 9.59 1.46
N ALA A 143 8.20 10.10 1.21
CA ALA A 143 9.02 10.83 2.18
C ALA A 143 8.52 12.27 2.45
N MET A 144 7.57 12.80 1.66
CA MET A 144 7.09 14.17 1.79
C MET A 144 6.09 14.39 2.93
N SER A 145 5.39 13.34 3.37
CA SER A 145 4.43 13.40 4.50
C SER A 145 4.94 14.13 5.76
N PRO A 146 6.12 13.77 6.34
CA PRO A 146 6.69 14.47 7.50
C PRO A 146 7.01 15.95 7.29
N VAL A 147 7.35 16.37 6.07
CA VAL A 147 7.73 17.77 5.79
C VAL A 147 6.54 18.66 5.45
N ILE A 148 5.36 18.06 5.24
CA ILE A 148 4.09 18.76 5.02
C ILE A 148 3.44 19.14 6.36
N THR A 149 3.42 18.23 7.34
CA THR A 149 2.82 18.46 8.65
C THR A 149 3.50 17.68 9.77
N GLN A 150 3.59 18.31 10.95
CA GLN A 150 3.96 17.67 12.21
C GLN A 150 2.75 17.36 13.10
N ASP A 151 1.55 17.87 12.77
CA ASP A 151 0.33 17.57 13.53
C ASP A 151 -0.13 16.13 13.24
N GLN A 152 -0.27 15.33 14.30
CA GLN A 152 -0.61 13.92 14.20
C GLN A 152 -1.99 13.68 13.57
N ARG A 153 -3.00 14.52 13.88
CA ARG A 153 -4.36 14.37 13.34
C ARG A 153 -4.39 14.71 11.86
N ASP A 154 -3.71 15.77 11.46
CA ASP A 154 -3.59 16.16 10.06
C ASP A 154 -2.79 15.11 9.27
N ARG A 155 -1.78 14.48 9.88
CA ARG A 155 -1.04 13.37 9.26
C ARG A 155 -1.92 12.13 9.06
N THR A 156 -2.71 11.74 10.05
CA THR A 156 -3.66 10.62 9.90
C THR A 156 -4.64 10.90 8.76
N LYS A 157 -5.25 12.10 8.72
CA LYS A 157 -6.14 12.50 7.61
C LYS A 157 -5.44 12.47 6.27
N LEU A 158 -4.21 12.98 6.19
CA LEU A 158 -3.39 12.98 4.97
C LEU A 158 -3.12 11.56 4.48
N MET A 159 -2.84 10.61 5.38
CA MET A 159 -2.71 9.18 5.06
C MET A 159 -4.04 8.55 4.65
N THR A 160 -5.17 8.95 5.25
CA THR A 160 -6.51 8.51 4.84
C THR A 160 -6.84 8.96 3.41
N TYR A 161 -6.65 10.25 3.10
CA TYR A 161 -6.85 10.76 1.74
C TYR A 161 -5.92 10.03 0.75
N ARG A 162 -4.63 9.89 1.09
CA ARG A 162 -3.67 9.11 0.31
C ARG A 162 -4.21 7.72 -0.03
N MET A 163 -4.68 6.96 0.96
CA MET A 163 -5.20 5.61 0.76
C MET A 163 -6.49 5.58 -0.06
N ILE A 164 -7.41 6.53 0.13
CA ILE A 164 -8.63 6.62 -0.68
C ILE A 164 -8.27 6.80 -2.15
N PHE A 165 -7.42 7.78 -2.47
CA PHE A 165 -6.99 8.05 -3.84
C PHE A 165 -6.21 6.87 -4.46
N ALA A 166 -5.33 6.21 -3.69
CA ALA A 166 -4.63 5.00 -4.11
C ALA A 166 -5.59 3.86 -4.49
N ASN A 167 -6.54 3.54 -3.60
CA ASN A 167 -7.52 2.48 -3.84
C ASN A 167 -8.45 2.83 -5.00
N THR A 168 -8.85 4.10 -5.15
CA THR A 168 -9.65 4.53 -6.31
C THR A 168 -8.91 4.33 -7.62
N ALA A 169 -7.63 4.72 -7.71
CA ALA A 169 -6.82 4.48 -8.91
C ALA A 169 -6.68 2.99 -9.21
N MET A 170 -6.41 2.17 -8.19
CA MET A 170 -6.30 0.72 -8.35
C MET A 170 -7.62 0.07 -8.79
N LEU A 171 -8.76 0.56 -8.32
CA LEU A 171 -10.09 0.11 -8.75
C LEU A 171 -10.35 0.48 -10.21
N ILE A 172 -10.03 1.73 -10.61
CA ILE A 172 -10.14 2.16 -12.01
C ILE A 172 -9.29 1.25 -12.91
N VAL A 173 -8.03 1.00 -12.55
CA VAL A 173 -7.17 0.08 -13.31
C VAL A 173 -7.78 -1.31 -13.36
N SER A 174 -8.22 -1.87 -12.23
CA SER A 174 -8.70 -3.26 -12.19
C SER A 174 -9.99 -3.47 -12.98
N TYR A 175 -10.91 -2.50 -12.97
CA TYR A 175 -12.21 -2.62 -13.61
C TYR A 175 -12.24 -2.05 -15.03
N ALA A 176 -11.65 -0.87 -15.25
CA ALA A 176 -11.77 -0.15 -16.52
C ALA A 176 -10.74 -0.59 -17.56
N THR A 177 -9.61 -1.20 -17.18
CA THR A 177 -8.55 -1.53 -18.16
C THR A 177 -9.05 -2.47 -19.26
N SER A 178 -9.73 -3.56 -18.91
CA SER A 178 -10.18 -4.54 -19.91
C SER A 178 -11.24 -3.95 -20.87
N PRO A 179 -12.31 -3.28 -20.41
CA PRO A 179 -13.24 -2.57 -21.28
C PRO A 179 -12.62 -1.44 -22.10
N LEU A 180 -11.68 -0.68 -21.53
CA LEU A 180 -10.98 0.38 -22.28
C LEU A 180 -10.06 -0.21 -23.35
N ALA A 181 -9.37 -1.30 -23.05
CA ALA A 181 -8.49 -1.97 -23.99
C ALA A 181 -9.27 -2.57 -25.17
N SER A 182 -10.45 -3.16 -24.93
CA SER A 182 -11.31 -3.63 -26.02
C SER A 182 -11.88 -2.48 -26.84
N TRP A 183 -12.31 -1.39 -26.19
CA TRP A 183 -12.84 -0.21 -26.87
C TRP A 183 -11.81 0.50 -27.75
N PHE A 184 -10.59 0.70 -27.24
CA PHE A 184 -9.50 1.32 -27.98
C PHE A 184 -8.83 0.39 -29.00
N GLY A 185 -8.84 -0.92 -28.73
CA GLY A 185 -8.12 -1.91 -29.51
C GLY A 185 -8.86 -2.39 -30.75
N GLY A 186 -10.19 -2.45 -30.71
CA GLY A 186 -10.97 -3.14 -31.75
C GLY A 186 -10.45 -4.57 -31.92
N ASP A 187 -9.95 -4.90 -33.11
CA ASP A 187 -9.36 -6.21 -33.42
C ASP A 187 -7.90 -6.37 -32.96
N ASN A 188 -7.23 -5.29 -32.52
CA ASN A 188 -5.83 -5.32 -32.11
C ASN A 188 -5.67 -5.09 -30.61
N THR A 189 -5.61 -6.19 -29.86
CA THR A 189 -5.42 -6.23 -28.41
C THR A 189 -4.18 -5.44 -27.96
N ALA A 190 -3.07 -5.51 -28.70
CA ALA A 190 -1.83 -4.81 -28.35
C ALA A 190 -2.00 -3.28 -28.36
N LYS A 191 -2.62 -2.74 -29.43
CA LYS A 191 -2.91 -1.31 -29.52
C LYS A 191 -3.93 -0.87 -28.47
N GLY A 192 -4.91 -1.71 -28.15
CA GLY A 192 -5.90 -1.46 -27.10
C GLY A 192 -5.26 -1.22 -25.73
N TYR A 193 -4.34 -2.09 -25.33
CA TYR A 193 -3.57 -1.91 -24.10
C TYR A 193 -2.65 -0.69 -24.18
N GLN A 194 -1.95 -0.48 -25.29
CA GLN A 194 -1.06 0.67 -25.46
C GLN A 194 -1.79 2.01 -25.31
N TYR A 195 -2.98 2.17 -25.91
CA TYR A 195 -3.78 3.39 -25.80
C TYR A 195 -4.41 3.57 -24.41
N THR A 196 -4.84 2.48 -23.78
CA THR A 196 -5.33 2.51 -22.40
C THR A 196 -4.24 2.98 -21.43
N VAL A 197 -3.03 2.46 -21.60
CA VAL A 197 -1.85 2.89 -20.83
C VAL A 197 -1.46 4.32 -21.17
N GLY A 198 -1.58 4.75 -22.42
CA GLY A 198 -1.41 6.15 -22.83
C GLY A 198 -2.37 7.10 -22.09
N LEU A 199 -3.65 6.73 -21.98
CA LEU A 199 -4.63 7.47 -21.20
C LEU A 199 -4.22 7.55 -19.71
N TYR A 200 -3.86 6.42 -19.11
CA TYR A 200 -3.42 6.38 -17.71
C TYR A 200 -2.12 7.16 -17.48
N ALA A 201 -1.21 7.17 -18.45
CA ALA A 201 0.03 7.95 -18.41
C ALA A 201 -0.25 9.46 -18.40
N ILE A 202 -1.22 9.93 -19.20
CA ILE A 202 -1.67 11.33 -19.19
C ILE A 202 -2.32 11.67 -17.85
N VAL A 203 -3.22 10.82 -17.35
CA VAL A 203 -3.86 11.00 -16.05
C VAL A 203 -2.81 11.07 -14.94
N ALA A 204 -1.82 10.16 -14.93
CA ALA A 204 -0.74 10.15 -13.95
C ALA A 204 0.09 11.45 -13.97
N ILE A 205 0.41 12.00 -15.15
CA ILE A 205 1.09 13.30 -15.26
C ILE A 205 0.25 14.41 -14.62
N VAL A 206 -1.03 14.51 -14.99
CA VAL A 206 -1.93 15.55 -14.47
C VAL A 206 -2.05 15.46 -12.95
N LEU A 207 -2.15 14.25 -12.41
CA LEU A 207 -2.24 14.00 -10.97
C LEU A 207 -0.93 14.32 -10.23
N LEU A 208 0.23 13.95 -10.78
CA LEU A 208 1.54 14.29 -10.20
C LEU A 208 1.81 15.80 -10.21
N LEU A 209 1.46 16.48 -11.29
CA LEU A 209 1.56 17.94 -11.39
C LEU A 209 0.56 18.64 -10.44
N GLY A 210 -0.65 18.10 -10.32
CA GLY A 210 -1.64 18.54 -9.33
C GLY A 210 -1.15 18.39 -7.89
N CYS A 211 -0.49 17.26 -7.58
CA CYS A 211 0.17 17.03 -6.31
C CYS A 211 1.29 18.05 -6.08
N PHE A 212 2.20 18.23 -7.04
CA PHE A 212 3.28 19.21 -6.97
C PHE A 212 2.76 20.63 -6.68
N LYS A 213 1.68 21.07 -7.36
CA LYS A 213 1.10 22.40 -7.16
C LYS A 213 0.43 22.55 -5.79
N SER A 214 -0.15 21.48 -5.26
CA SER A 214 -0.94 21.50 -4.02
C SER A 214 -0.10 21.31 -2.76
N THR A 215 1.02 20.59 -2.87
CA THR A 215 1.93 20.33 -1.74
C THR A 215 3.00 21.42 -1.62
N GLN A 216 3.34 21.77 -0.38
CA GLN A 216 4.44 22.67 -0.06
C GLN A 216 5.21 22.07 1.11
N GLU A 217 6.53 22.00 0.97
CA GLU A 217 7.42 21.63 2.06
C GLU A 217 7.48 22.81 3.03
N ARG A 218 6.97 22.62 4.25
CA ARG A 218 6.87 23.67 5.27
C ARG A 218 7.91 23.52 6.37
N ILE A 219 8.40 22.31 6.57
CA ILE A 219 9.15 21.93 7.77
C ILE A 219 10.58 21.54 7.35
N PRO A 220 11.62 22.26 7.81
CA PRO A 220 13.00 21.88 7.55
C PRO A 220 13.33 20.56 8.27
N ILE A 221 14.02 19.66 7.57
CA ILE A 221 14.39 18.34 8.10
C ILE A 221 15.43 18.53 9.22
N GLN A 222 15.09 18.15 10.45
CA GLN A 222 16.06 18.11 11.56
C GLN A 222 17.05 16.94 11.39
N LYS A 223 18.29 17.14 11.88
CA LYS A 223 19.43 16.21 11.75
C LYS A 223 19.09 14.78 12.18
N GLU A 224 19.62 13.82 11.42
CA GLU A 224 19.51 12.39 11.65
C GLU A 224 19.89 11.98 13.07
N VAL A 225 19.02 11.19 13.71
CA VAL A 225 19.39 10.41 14.88
C VAL A 225 20.36 9.32 14.44
N SER A 226 21.46 9.13 15.18
CA SER A 226 22.41 8.03 14.96
C SER A 226 21.69 6.69 14.77
N THR A 227 21.97 6.00 13.65
CA THR A 227 21.33 4.73 13.27
C THR A 227 21.45 3.65 14.36
N LYS A 228 22.59 3.58 15.07
CA LYS A 228 22.77 2.67 16.22
C LYS A 228 21.84 3.00 17.39
N ALA A 229 21.66 4.29 17.69
CA ALA A 229 20.77 4.72 18.77
C ALA A 229 19.30 4.44 18.41
N GLY A 230 18.90 4.71 17.16
CA GLY A 230 17.55 4.45 16.69
C GLY A 230 17.17 2.96 16.63
N LEU A 231 18.08 2.07 16.22
CA LEU A 231 17.88 0.62 16.25
C LEU A 231 17.71 0.08 17.68
N LYS A 232 18.48 0.61 18.64
CA LYS A 232 18.33 0.25 20.06
C LYS A 232 16.98 0.73 20.62
N THR A 233 16.56 1.95 20.26
CA THR A 233 15.24 2.47 20.61
C THR A 233 14.12 1.62 20.02
N LEU A 234 14.26 1.14 18.78
CA LEU A 234 13.31 0.25 18.11
C LEU A 234 13.14 -1.07 18.89
N ALA A 235 14.24 -1.76 19.22
CA ALA A 235 14.21 -3.03 19.91
C ALA A 235 13.62 -2.94 21.34
N GLN A 236 13.76 -1.78 21.99
CA GLN A 236 13.22 -1.53 23.34
C GLN A 236 11.76 -1.07 23.32
N ASN A 237 11.21 -0.77 22.13
CA ASN A 237 9.86 -0.27 21.92
C ASN A 237 8.87 -1.42 21.67
N ARG A 238 8.47 -2.08 22.76
CA ARG A 238 7.53 -3.21 22.72
C ARG A 238 6.20 -2.88 22.01
N PRO A 239 5.56 -1.70 22.23
CA PRO A 239 4.38 -1.30 21.46
C PRO A 239 4.62 -1.31 19.94
N LEU A 240 5.74 -0.73 19.48
CA LEU A 240 6.08 -0.69 18.07
C LEU A 240 6.26 -2.08 17.46
N LEU A 241 6.95 -2.98 18.17
CA LEU A 241 7.16 -4.36 17.71
C LEU A 241 5.83 -5.10 17.59
N LEU A 242 4.98 -5.06 18.62
CA LEU A 242 3.67 -5.71 18.60
C LEU A 242 2.77 -5.18 17.49
N ALA A 243 2.74 -3.86 17.30
CA ALA A 243 1.98 -3.24 16.22
C ALA A 243 2.54 -3.66 14.84
N SER A 244 3.86 -3.65 14.66
CA SER A 244 4.50 -4.02 13.39
C SER A 244 4.22 -5.48 13.01
N PHE A 245 4.37 -6.42 13.95
CA PHE A 245 4.08 -7.84 13.69
C PHE A 245 2.59 -8.11 13.45
N ALA A 246 1.69 -7.44 14.17
CA ALA A 246 0.25 -7.56 13.92
C ALA A 246 -0.12 -7.07 12.51
N MET A 247 0.48 -5.97 12.07
CA MET A 247 0.25 -5.40 10.74
C MET A 247 0.88 -6.25 9.65
N MET A 248 1.99 -6.92 9.94
CA MET A 248 2.58 -7.93 9.07
C MET A 248 1.58 -9.08 8.84
N LEU A 249 1.05 -9.69 9.91
CA LEU A 249 0.09 -10.78 9.78
C LEU A 249 -1.22 -10.34 9.08
N SER A 250 -1.74 -9.16 9.40
CA SER A 250 -2.95 -8.62 8.77
C SER A 250 -2.74 -8.25 7.29
N GLY A 251 -1.60 -7.66 6.94
CA GLY A 251 -1.23 -7.39 5.54
C GLY A 251 -1.06 -8.68 4.73
N GLY A 252 -0.52 -9.73 5.36
CA GLY A 252 -0.45 -11.05 4.76
C GLY A 252 -1.82 -11.67 4.52
N ALA A 253 -2.71 -11.59 5.51
CA ALA A 253 -4.11 -12.04 5.37
C ALA A 253 -4.81 -11.33 4.20
N ASN A 254 -4.64 -10.01 4.08
CA ASN A 254 -5.20 -9.22 2.99
C ASN A 254 -4.61 -9.63 1.63
N THR A 255 -3.30 -9.87 1.56
CA THR A 255 -2.63 -10.30 0.32
C THR A 255 -3.17 -11.64 -0.19
N ILE A 256 -3.31 -12.63 0.68
CA ILE A 256 -3.86 -13.94 0.31
C ILE A 256 -5.33 -13.80 -0.11
N PHE A 257 -6.11 -13.03 0.66
CA PHE A 257 -7.54 -12.82 0.38
C PHE A 257 -7.79 -12.20 -1.00
N LEU A 258 -6.89 -11.33 -1.48
CA LEU A 258 -7.00 -10.71 -2.79
C LEU A 258 -6.41 -11.55 -3.93
N ALA A 259 -5.49 -12.48 -3.64
CA ALA A 259 -4.79 -13.26 -4.67
C ALA A 259 -5.56 -14.53 -5.14
N ILE A 260 -6.36 -15.13 -4.25
CA ILE A 260 -7.05 -16.41 -4.50
C ILE A 260 -8.37 -16.33 -5.31
N PRO A 261 -9.16 -15.22 -5.30
CA PRO A 261 -10.50 -15.22 -5.90
C PRO A 261 -10.57 -15.68 -7.35
N ALA A 262 -9.60 -15.34 -8.20
CA ALA A 262 -9.57 -15.79 -9.60
C ALA A 262 -9.58 -17.33 -9.71
N TYR A 263 -8.81 -18.02 -8.87
CA TYR A 263 -8.78 -19.48 -8.81
C TYR A 263 -10.09 -20.03 -8.24
N TYR A 264 -10.59 -19.43 -7.16
CA TYR A 264 -11.80 -19.87 -6.48
C TYR A 264 -13.03 -19.81 -7.38
N PHE A 265 -13.25 -18.69 -8.09
CA PHE A 265 -14.40 -18.56 -8.98
C PHE A 265 -14.29 -19.44 -10.21
N LYS A 266 -13.08 -19.64 -10.75
CA LYS A 266 -12.85 -20.52 -11.89
C LYS A 266 -13.06 -22.00 -11.56
N TYR A 267 -12.44 -22.50 -10.49
CA TYR A 267 -12.37 -23.94 -10.22
C TYR A 267 -13.39 -24.43 -9.18
N ASN A 268 -13.72 -23.65 -8.14
CA ASN A 268 -14.67 -24.07 -7.10
C ASN A 268 -16.11 -23.69 -7.45
N VAL A 269 -16.33 -22.46 -7.92
CA VAL A 269 -17.67 -21.94 -8.26
C VAL A 269 -18.07 -22.29 -9.71
N GLY A 270 -17.08 -22.45 -10.60
CA GLY A 270 -17.32 -22.73 -12.03
C GLY A 270 -17.87 -21.53 -12.81
N ARG A 271 -17.63 -20.31 -12.32
CA ARG A 271 -18.12 -19.04 -12.87
C ARG A 271 -17.00 -17.99 -12.85
N GLU A 272 -16.06 -18.14 -13.78
CA GLU A 272 -14.85 -17.31 -13.88
C GLU A 272 -15.17 -15.81 -14.04
N GLU A 273 -16.29 -15.48 -14.70
CA GLU A 273 -16.75 -14.11 -14.90
C GLU A 273 -17.00 -13.34 -13.59
N LEU A 274 -17.34 -14.05 -12.51
CA LEU A 274 -17.61 -13.44 -11.21
C LEU A 274 -16.34 -12.91 -10.52
N ALA A 275 -15.16 -13.42 -10.86
CA ALA A 275 -13.89 -12.95 -10.32
C ALA A 275 -13.65 -11.46 -10.64
N ALA A 276 -14.08 -11.01 -11.82
CA ALA A 276 -13.94 -9.63 -12.26
C ALA A 276 -14.79 -8.65 -11.41
N TYR A 277 -15.93 -9.10 -10.89
CA TYR A 277 -16.79 -8.31 -10.02
C TYR A 277 -16.39 -8.40 -8.54
N TYR A 278 -15.76 -9.51 -8.15
CA TYR A 278 -15.39 -9.77 -6.76
C TYR A 278 -14.46 -8.71 -6.16
N ILE A 279 -13.33 -8.46 -6.83
CA ILE A 279 -12.31 -7.53 -6.31
C ILE A 279 -12.88 -6.11 -6.17
N PRO A 280 -13.57 -5.52 -7.18
CA PRO A 280 -14.20 -4.21 -7.01
C PRO A 280 -15.16 -4.14 -5.83
N VAL A 281 -16.04 -5.14 -5.65
CA VAL A 281 -17.01 -5.15 -4.54
C VAL A 281 -16.30 -5.18 -3.18
N VAL A 282 -15.29 -6.04 -3.03
CA VAL A 282 -14.48 -6.14 -1.81
C VAL A 282 -13.73 -4.83 -1.53
N LEU A 283 -13.14 -4.22 -2.56
CA LEU A 283 -12.41 -2.95 -2.42
C LEU A 283 -13.36 -1.81 -2.03
N LEU A 284 -14.56 -1.73 -2.64
CA LEU A 284 -15.57 -0.75 -2.27
C LEU A 284 -16.00 -0.91 -0.81
N ALA A 285 -16.25 -2.14 -0.37
CA ALA A 285 -16.54 -2.42 1.04
C ALA A 285 -15.38 -1.98 1.95
N GLY A 286 -14.14 -2.25 1.54
CA GLY A 286 -12.93 -1.80 2.22
C GLY A 286 -12.79 -0.28 2.32
N MET A 287 -13.20 0.47 1.29
CA MET A 287 -13.24 1.94 1.33
C MET A 287 -14.26 2.46 2.33
N VAL A 288 -15.45 1.84 2.38
CA VAL A 288 -16.46 2.15 3.41
C VAL A 288 -15.91 1.85 4.80
N GLY A 289 -15.21 0.73 4.97
CA GLY A 289 -14.52 0.37 6.20
C GLY A 289 -13.54 1.44 6.67
N MET A 290 -12.66 1.90 5.77
CA MET A 290 -11.70 2.99 6.06
C MET A 290 -12.41 4.30 6.44
N ALA A 291 -13.49 4.66 5.75
CA ALA A 291 -14.26 5.86 6.04
C ALA A 291 -14.96 5.79 7.41
N CYS A 292 -15.33 4.59 7.86
CA CYS A 292 -15.93 4.36 9.18
C CYS A 292 -14.93 4.43 10.34
N VAL A 293 -13.61 4.25 10.10
CA VAL A 293 -12.58 4.19 11.14
C VAL A 293 -12.63 5.39 12.11
N PRO A 294 -12.65 6.66 11.67
CA PRO A 294 -12.63 7.79 12.59
C PRO A 294 -13.86 7.84 13.52
N PHE A 295 -15.01 7.36 13.04
CA PHE A 295 -16.25 7.35 13.81
C PHE A 295 -16.22 6.27 14.90
N VAL A 296 -15.69 5.09 14.56
CA VAL A 296 -15.55 3.96 15.49
C VAL A 296 -14.44 4.24 16.49
N GLU A 297 -13.29 4.71 16.04
CA GLU A 297 -12.14 5.05 16.88
C GLU A 297 -12.51 6.09 17.95
N LYS A 298 -13.30 7.10 17.61
CA LYS A 298 -13.77 8.12 18.57
C LYS A 298 -14.63 7.51 19.70
N ARG A 299 -15.34 6.40 19.46
CA ARG A 299 -16.25 5.78 20.43
C ARG A 299 -15.58 4.73 21.30
N ILE A 300 -14.74 3.88 20.70
CA ILE A 300 -14.17 2.70 21.39
C ILE A 300 -12.64 2.73 21.52
N GLY A 301 -11.96 3.68 20.92
CA GLY A 301 -10.51 3.81 20.94
C GLY A 301 -9.79 2.94 19.91
N LYS A 302 -8.50 3.21 19.69
CA LYS A 302 -7.70 2.58 18.60
C LYS A 302 -7.56 1.07 18.77
N LYS A 303 -7.17 0.63 19.98
CA LYS A 303 -6.95 -0.78 20.30
C LYS A 303 -8.21 -1.62 20.07
N ASN A 304 -9.35 -1.15 20.56
CA ASN A 304 -10.61 -1.88 20.44
C ASN A 304 -11.16 -1.86 19.01
N THR A 305 -10.91 -0.78 18.26
CA THR A 305 -11.25 -0.71 16.83
C THR A 305 -10.54 -1.81 16.04
N LEU A 306 -9.25 -2.04 16.28
CA LEU A 306 -8.52 -3.16 15.67
C LEU A 306 -9.07 -4.52 16.10
N GLN A 307 -9.25 -4.74 17.40
CA GLN A 307 -9.78 -5.99 17.93
C GLN A 307 -11.15 -6.34 17.32
N LEU A 308 -12.04 -5.35 17.22
CA LEU A 308 -13.35 -5.52 16.59
C LEU A 308 -13.22 -5.85 15.09
N SER A 309 -12.34 -5.15 14.36
CA SER A 309 -12.12 -5.43 12.93
C SER A 309 -11.58 -6.84 12.70
N PHE A 310 -10.66 -7.33 13.54
CA PHE A 310 -10.13 -8.68 13.44
C PHE A 310 -11.17 -9.72 13.78
N LEU A 311 -11.97 -9.51 14.83
CA LEU A 311 -13.05 -10.41 15.20
C LEU A 311 -14.07 -10.57 14.06
N ILE A 312 -14.52 -9.46 13.46
CA ILE A 312 -15.46 -9.48 12.33
C ILE A 312 -14.85 -10.21 11.12
N THR A 313 -13.56 -9.98 10.84
CA THR A 313 -12.84 -10.67 9.76
C THR A 313 -12.81 -12.18 9.99
N ILE A 314 -12.48 -12.63 11.20
CA ILE A 314 -12.40 -14.05 11.57
C ILE A 314 -13.77 -14.72 11.44
N ILE A 315 -14.82 -14.11 12.00
CA ILE A 315 -16.19 -14.64 11.92
C ILE A 315 -16.64 -14.68 10.46
N GLY A 316 -16.45 -13.60 9.70
CA GLY A 316 -16.78 -13.53 8.27
C GLY A 316 -16.08 -14.61 7.46
N SER A 317 -14.79 -14.85 7.69
CA SER A 317 -14.02 -15.90 7.04
C SER A 317 -14.51 -17.32 7.39
N ILE A 318 -14.88 -17.56 8.65
CA ILE A 318 -15.44 -18.86 9.07
C ILE A 318 -16.81 -19.08 8.42
N CYS A 319 -17.68 -18.06 8.43
CA CYS A 319 -18.99 -18.14 7.75
C CYS A 319 -18.84 -18.37 6.24
N LEU A 320 -17.86 -17.72 5.61
CA LEU A 320 -17.54 -17.92 4.19
C LEU A 320 -17.06 -19.35 3.90
N TYR A 321 -16.29 -19.97 4.80
CA TYR A 321 -15.85 -21.36 4.65
C TYR A 321 -17.01 -22.36 4.62
N PHE A 322 -18.04 -22.16 5.43
CA PHE A 322 -19.23 -23.02 5.46
C PHE A 322 -20.26 -22.68 4.37
N THR A 323 -19.99 -21.68 3.53
CA THR A 323 -20.90 -21.28 2.45
C THR A 323 -20.81 -22.24 1.27
N ASN A 324 -21.95 -22.74 0.81
CA ASN A 324 -22.01 -23.57 -0.39
C ASN A 324 -21.62 -22.76 -1.64
N TYR A 325 -20.77 -23.32 -2.52
CA TYR A 325 -20.29 -22.69 -3.75
C TYR A 325 -21.40 -22.24 -4.70
N SER A 326 -22.57 -22.89 -4.68
CA SER A 326 -23.73 -22.49 -5.49
C SER A 326 -24.38 -21.18 -5.02
N ASN A 327 -24.18 -20.78 -3.76
CA ASN A 327 -24.81 -19.58 -3.20
C ASN A 327 -23.91 -18.34 -3.35
N VAL A 328 -23.78 -17.90 -4.61
CA VAL A 328 -22.97 -16.73 -5.00
C VAL A 328 -23.31 -15.47 -4.20
N PRO A 329 -24.59 -15.08 -3.99
CA PRO A 329 -24.89 -13.86 -3.22
C PRO A 329 -24.28 -13.87 -1.81
N LEU A 330 -24.31 -15.02 -1.14
CA LEU A 330 -23.81 -15.16 0.23
C LEU A 330 -22.26 -15.10 0.29
N ILE A 331 -21.59 -15.63 -0.73
CA ILE A 331 -20.13 -15.47 -0.93
C ILE A 331 -19.76 -13.99 -1.02
N PHE A 332 -20.50 -13.21 -1.81
CA PHE A 332 -20.27 -11.77 -1.95
C PHE A 332 -20.55 -10.99 -0.66
N VAL A 333 -21.62 -11.33 0.06
CA VAL A 333 -21.96 -10.68 1.35
C VAL A 333 -20.84 -10.87 2.36
N PHE A 334 -20.42 -12.11 2.62
CA PHE A 334 -19.35 -12.35 3.60
C PHE A 334 -18.01 -11.79 3.14
N SER A 335 -17.69 -11.91 1.85
CA SER A 335 -16.46 -11.32 1.31
C SER A 335 -16.44 -9.79 1.43
N SER A 336 -17.60 -9.14 1.30
CA SER A 336 -17.73 -7.70 1.52
C SER A 336 -17.54 -7.32 2.99
N VAL A 337 -18.08 -8.12 3.92
CA VAL A 337 -17.87 -7.93 5.37
C VAL A 337 -16.39 -8.05 5.73
N ILE A 338 -15.71 -9.07 5.19
CA ILE A 338 -14.25 -9.26 5.37
C ILE A 338 -13.49 -8.08 4.74
N GLY A 339 -13.85 -7.68 3.52
CA GLY A 339 -13.25 -6.54 2.81
C GLY A 339 -13.35 -5.23 3.60
N LEU A 340 -14.51 -4.97 4.20
CA LEU A 340 -14.76 -3.81 5.07
C LEU A 340 -13.78 -3.75 6.25
N THR A 341 -13.44 -4.89 6.85
CA THR A 341 -12.61 -4.91 8.05
C THR A 341 -11.12 -5.14 7.80
N LEU A 342 -10.74 -5.76 6.68
CA LEU A 342 -9.33 -5.99 6.32
C LEU A 342 -8.53 -4.70 6.04
N THR A 343 -9.21 -3.60 5.69
CA THR A 343 -8.56 -2.30 5.43
C THR A 343 -8.38 -1.45 6.69
N VAL A 344 -9.14 -1.72 7.76
CA VAL A 344 -9.08 -0.98 9.03
C VAL A 344 -7.67 -1.02 9.66
N PRO A 345 -6.98 -2.17 9.70
CA PRO A 345 -5.60 -2.26 10.19
C PRO A 345 -4.64 -1.33 9.48
N TRP A 346 -4.82 -1.09 8.17
CA TRP A 346 -3.96 -0.16 7.43
C TRP A 346 -4.06 1.25 8.00
N VAL A 347 -5.26 1.74 8.32
CA VAL A 347 -5.43 3.12 8.84
C VAL A 347 -4.98 3.23 10.29
N VAL A 348 -5.44 2.33 11.15
CA VAL A 348 -5.17 2.40 12.60
C VAL A 348 -3.71 2.03 12.89
N GLY A 349 -3.14 1.08 12.16
CA GLY A 349 -1.76 0.64 12.31
C GLY A 349 -0.73 1.76 12.11
N TRP A 350 -0.89 2.58 11.07
CA TRP A 350 -0.03 3.75 10.87
C TRP A 350 -0.17 4.78 11.99
N THR A 351 -1.36 4.91 12.56
CA THR A 351 -1.61 5.81 13.69
C THR A 351 -0.94 5.28 14.97
N MET A 352 -1.00 3.97 15.22
CA MET A 352 -0.31 3.32 16.36
C MET A 352 1.21 3.33 16.21
N ALA A 353 1.72 3.24 14.97
CA ALA A 353 3.15 3.39 14.70
C ALA A 353 3.64 4.79 15.09
N ALA A 354 2.85 5.83 14.79
CA ALA A 354 3.12 7.19 15.25
C ALA A 354 3.08 7.30 16.79
N ASP A 355 2.04 6.78 17.45
CA ASP A 355 1.95 6.79 18.93
C ASP A 355 3.16 6.08 19.59
N SER A 356 3.67 5.04 18.92
CA SER A 356 4.82 4.28 19.39
C SER A 356 6.11 5.10 19.30
N VAL A 357 6.24 6.06 18.37
CA VAL A 357 7.39 6.97 18.32
C VAL A 357 7.42 7.83 19.58
N ASP A 358 6.29 8.41 19.97
CA ASP A 358 6.19 9.24 21.17
C ASP A 358 6.44 8.40 22.45
N TYR A 359 5.98 7.15 22.49
CA TYR A 359 6.35 6.20 23.56
C TYR A 359 7.87 5.95 23.61
N GLY A 360 8.51 5.81 22.44
CA GLY A 360 9.95 5.63 22.32
C GLY A 360 10.74 6.83 22.84
N GLU A 361 10.30 8.06 22.51
CA GLU A 361 10.88 9.31 23.02
C GLU A 361 10.73 9.39 24.54
N TRP A 362 9.55 9.09 25.09
CA TRP A 362 9.31 9.13 26.53
C TRP A 362 10.25 8.21 27.33
N LYS A 363 10.53 7.01 26.78
CA LYS A 363 11.37 5.99 27.43
C LYS A 363 12.87 6.19 27.23
N THR A 364 13.28 6.65 26.05
CA THR A 364 14.71 6.72 25.67
C THR A 364 15.27 8.14 25.60
N GLY A 365 14.42 9.16 25.64
CA GLY A 365 14.79 10.55 25.41
C GLY A 365 15.15 10.88 23.96
N VAL A 366 15.11 9.88 23.06
CA VAL A 366 15.49 10.01 21.66
C VAL A 366 14.27 9.80 20.76
N ARG A 367 13.93 10.82 19.98
CA ARG A 367 12.83 10.76 19.01
C ARG A 367 13.30 10.13 17.69
N ALA A 368 13.09 8.83 17.52
CA ALA A 368 13.50 8.06 16.33
C ALA A 368 12.32 7.83 15.35
N GLU A 369 11.72 8.92 14.86
CA GLU A 369 10.50 8.87 14.04
C GLU A 369 10.71 8.16 12.69
N GLY A 370 11.74 8.55 11.94
CA GLY A 370 12.03 7.99 10.62
C GLY A 370 12.36 6.50 10.65
N ILE A 371 13.17 6.07 11.63
CA ILE A 371 13.55 4.66 11.79
C ILE A 371 12.34 3.80 12.16
N SER A 372 11.48 4.28 13.06
CA SER A 372 10.26 3.57 13.45
C SER A 372 9.29 3.40 12.27
N TYR A 373 9.11 4.47 11.48
CA TYR A 373 8.26 4.44 10.29
C TYR A 373 8.83 3.52 9.20
N ALA A 374 10.14 3.59 8.96
CA ALA A 374 10.83 2.73 8.01
C ALA A 374 10.75 1.25 8.40
N SER A 375 10.94 0.91 9.68
CA SER A 375 10.78 -0.45 10.18
C SER A 375 9.34 -0.96 10.03
N PHE A 376 8.35 -0.12 10.32
CA PHE A 376 6.94 -0.48 10.13
C PHE A 376 6.60 -0.75 8.65
N SER A 377 7.04 0.13 7.75
CA SER A 377 6.86 -0.04 6.30
C SER A 377 7.58 -1.30 5.77
N PHE A 378 8.81 -1.53 6.24
CA PHE A 378 9.59 -2.71 5.88
C PHE A 378 8.88 -4.00 6.31
N ALA A 379 8.40 -4.07 7.56
CA ALA A 379 7.66 -5.23 8.06
C ALA A 379 6.43 -5.53 7.17
N GLN A 380 5.70 -4.51 6.76
CA GLN A 380 4.56 -4.65 5.87
C GLN A 380 4.94 -5.21 4.48
N LYS A 381 6.01 -4.67 3.86
CA LYS A 381 6.49 -5.18 2.56
C LYS A 381 6.91 -6.65 2.63
N VAL A 382 7.64 -7.01 3.68
CA VAL A 382 8.04 -8.41 3.95
C VAL A 382 6.79 -9.28 4.12
N ALA A 383 5.78 -8.80 4.84
CA ALA A 383 4.51 -9.52 4.99
C ALA A 383 3.84 -9.84 3.66
N THR A 384 3.67 -8.83 2.81
CA THR A 384 3.02 -8.99 1.51
C THR A 384 3.81 -9.94 0.61
N ALA A 385 5.14 -9.86 0.62
CA ALA A 385 6.01 -10.76 -0.14
C ALA A 385 5.92 -12.22 0.34
N LEU A 386 5.99 -12.44 1.66
CA LEU A 386 5.87 -13.76 2.27
C LEU A 386 4.47 -14.34 2.06
N ALA A 387 3.42 -13.53 2.17
CA ALA A 387 2.04 -13.96 1.98
C ALA A 387 1.71 -14.30 0.53
N GLY A 388 2.22 -13.52 -0.44
CA GLY A 388 2.11 -13.86 -1.86
C GLY A 388 2.88 -15.14 -2.22
N SER A 389 4.01 -15.40 -1.56
CA SER A 389 4.73 -16.67 -1.70
C SER A 389 3.94 -17.81 -1.05
N LEU A 390 3.37 -17.58 0.13
CA LEU A 390 2.57 -18.57 0.85
C LEU A 390 1.32 -18.98 0.08
N SER A 391 0.63 -18.05 -0.60
CA SER A 391 -0.51 -18.40 -1.46
C SER A 391 -0.08 -19.30 -2.62
N GLY A 392 1.06 -19.01 -3.27
CA GLY A 392 1.61 -19.87 -4.32
C GLY A 392 2.01 -21.27 -3.82
N ILE A 393 2.67 -21.35 -2.66
CA ILE A 393 3.05 -22.61 -2.02
C ILE A 393 1.80 -23.41 -1.65
N LEU A 394 0.77 -22.78 -1.07
CA LEU A 394 -0.50 -23.43 -0.74
C LEU A 394 -1.13 -24.05 -1.98
N LEU A 395 -1.16 -23.34 -3.12
CA LEU A 395 -1.67 -23.88 -4.38
C LEU A 395 -0.83 -25.07 -4.87
N THR A 396 0.50 -24.97 -4.80
CA THR A 396 1.41 -26.04 -5.26
C THR A 396 1.28 -27.30 -4.40
N VAL A 397 1.30 -27.16 -3.07
CA VAL A 397 1.19 -28.28 -2.12
C VAL A 397 -0.16 -28.96 -2.19
N THR A 398 -1.22 -28.21 -2.52
CA THR A 398 -2.57 -28.77 -2.70
C THR A 398 -2.77 -29.40 -4.07
N GLY A 399 -1.77 -29.36 -4.95
CA GLY A 399 -1.77 -30.03 -6.25
C GLY A 399 -2.51 -29.26 -7.34
N TYR A 400 -2.54 -27.93 -7.26
CA TYR A 400 -3.12 -27.08 -8.29
C TYR A 400 -2.40 -27.24 -9.65
N VAL A 401 -3.17 -27.46 -10.72
CA VAL A 401 -2.65 -27.54 -12.09
C VAL A 401 -3.45 -26.62 -13.01
N ALA A 402 -2.81 -25.65 -13.65
CA ALA A 402 -3.54 -24.67 -14.47
C ALA A 402 -4.30 -25.30 -15.65
N ASN A 403 -5.53 -24.82 -15.89
CA ASN A 403 -6.40 -25.15 -17.03
C ASN A 403 -6.74 -26.64 -17.20
N GLN A 404 -6.63 -27.41 -16.12
CA GLN A 404 -7.10 -28.80 -16.07
C GLN A 404 -8.23 -28.95 -15.05
N GLN A 405 -8.89 -30.10 -15.06
CA GLN A 405 -9.84 -30.44 -14.00
C GLN A 405 -9.07 -30.66 -12.69
N GLN A 406 -9.44 -29.92 -11.65
CA GLN A 406 -8.73 -29.96 -10.36
C GLN A 406 -9.10 -31.21 -9.57
N THR A 407 -8.16 -31.70 -8.76
CA THR A 407 -8.42 -32.72 -7.75
C THR A 407 -9.24 -32.15 -6.60
N SER A 408 -9.92 -33.01 -5.82
CA SER A 408 -10.65 -32.58 -4.63
C SER A 408 -9.76 -31.86 -3.61
N THR A 409 -8.52 -32.33 -3.44
CA THR A 409 -7.52 -31.68 -2.58
C THR A 409 -7.17 -30.28 -3.04
N ALA A 410 -6.98 -30.06 -4.34
CA ALA A 410 -6.71 -28.74 -4.90
C ALA A 410 -7.90 -27.78 -4.71
N LEU A 411 -9.14 -28.26 -4.90
CA LEU A 411 -10.35 -27.47 -4.65
C LEU A 411 -10.49 -27.07 -3.18
N HIS A 412 -10.24 -27.99 -2.24
CA HIS A 412 -10.21 -27.67 -0.81
C HIS A 412 -9.08 -26.70 -0.46
N GLY A 413 -7.91 -26.84 -1.09
CA GLY A 413 -6.77 -25.94 -0.94
C GLY A 413 -7.10 -24.50 -1.34
N ILE A 414 -7.72 -24.32 -2.51
CA ILE A 414 -8.18 -23.02 -3.00
C ILE A 414 -9.22 -22.42 -2.05
N GLY A 415 -10.23 -23.22 -1.66
CA GLY A 415 -11.27 -22.78 -0.71
C GLY A 415 -10.70 -22.37 0.65
N PHE A 416 -9.80 -23.17 1.21
CA PHE A 416 -9.10 -22.89 2.48
C PHE A 416 -8.28 -21.60 2.39
N SER A 417 -7.58 -21.39 1.27
CA SER A 417 -6.72 -20.23 1.06
C SER A 417 -7.52 -18.93 0.99
N LEU A 418 -8.72 -18.93 0.40
CA LEU A 418 -9.58 -17.75 0.39
C LEU A 418 -10.21 -17.44 1.76
N THR A 419 -10.45 -18.46 2.58
CA THR A 419 -11.32 -18.37 3.77
C THR A 419 -10.54 -18.44 5.08
N LEU A 420 -10.11 -19.63 5.48
CA LEU A 420 -9.52 -19.91 6.78
C LEU A 420 -8.07 -19.42 6.89
N ALA A 421 -7.29 -19.41 5.81
CA ALA A 421 -5.91 -18.92 5.87
C ALA A 421 -5.83 -17.43 6.30
N PRO A 422 -6.61 -16.50 5.71
CA PRO A 422 -6.75 -15.14 6.24
C PRO A 422 -7.24 -15.09 7.69
N ALA A 423 -8.14 -15.98 8.10
CA ALA A 423 -8.65 -16.03 9.48
C ALA A 423 -7.56 -16.39 10.49
N ILE A 424 -6.70 -17.36 10.18
CA ILE A 424 -5.59 -17.80 11.05
C ILE A 424 -4.58 -16.67 11.23
N LEU A 425 -4.18 -16.01 10.13
CA LEU A 425 -3.25 -14.88 10.19
C LEU A 425 -3.85 -13.71 10.96
N THR A 426 -5.14 -13.41 10.73
CA THR A 426 -5.85 -12.35 11.44
C THR A 426 -6.02 -12.64 12.93
N PHE A 427 -6.24 -13.91 13.30
CA PHE A 427 -6.27 -14.32 14.70
C PHE A 427 -4.91 -14.12 15.39
N GLY A 428 -3.81 -14.47 14.72
CA GLY A 428 -2.46 -14.15 15.21
C GLY A 428 -2.26 -12.64 15.43
N ALA A 429 -2.73 -11.81 14.50
CA ALA A 429 -2.70 -10.35 14.65
C ALA A 429 -3.54 -9.87 15.85
N MET A 430 -4.72 -10.47 16.05
CA MET A 430 -5.62 -10.18 17.17
C MET A 430 -4.96 -10.47 18.52
N VAL A 431 -4.29 -11.61 18.65
CA VAL A 431 -3.55 -11.99 19.86
C VAL A 431 -2.41 -11.01 20.14
N LEU A 432 -1.65 -10.59 19.13
CA LEU A 432 -0.56 -9.62 19.31
C LEU A 432 -1.07 -8.25 19.78
N ILE A 433 -2.16 -7.75 19.19
CA ILE A 433 -2.78 -6.48 19.62
C ILE A 433 -3.43 -6.61 21.01
N PHE A 434 -3.82 -7.81 21.43
CA PHE A 434 -4.35 -8.00 22.79
C PHE A 434 -3.28 -7.65 23.84
N PHE A 435 -2.02 -8.05 23.60
CA PHE A 435 -0.85 -7.70 24.42
C PHE A 435 -0.32 -6.28 24.20
N TYR A 436 -0.96 -5.48 23.35
CA TYR A 436 -0.58 -4.09 23.15
C TYR A 436 -0.93 -3.26 24.39
N ASN A 437 0.10 -2.74 25.04
CA ASN A 437 0.03 -2.11 26.37
C ASN A 437 -0.07 -0.57 26.35
N LEU A 438 -0.23 0.05 25.17
CA LEU A 438 -0.41 1.49 25.03
C LEU A 438 -1.90 1.79 24.81
N SER A 439 -2.66 1.95 25.89
CA SER A 439 -4.05 2.41 25.81
C SER A 439 -4.11 3.91 25.53
N ASP A 440 -5.23 4.40 24.99
CA ASP A 440 -5.43 5.83 24.72
C ASP A 440 -5.25 6.69 25.98
N ARG A 441 -5.63 6.16 27.16
CA ARG A 441 -5.39 6.80 28.45
C ARG A 441 -3.90 6.91 28.79
N LYS A 442 -3.15 5.81 28.65
CA LYS A 442 -1.71 5.79 28.91
C LYS A 442 -0.94 6.66 27.91
N TYR A 443 -1.41 6.71 26.68
CA TYR A 443 -0.87 7.62 25.67
C TYR A 443 -1.08 9.09 26.08
N ALA A 444 -2.28 9.46 26.54
CA ALA A 444 -2.54 10.82 27.03
C ALA A 444 -1.65 11.21 28.22
N GLU A 445 -1.40 10.28 29.15
CA GLU A 445 -0.47 10.49 30.28
C GLU A 445 0.97 10.74 29.80
N ILE A 446 1.44 9.98 28.80
CA ILE A 446 2.78 10.14 28.21
C ILE A 446 2.93 11.50 27.54
N ILE A 447 1.93 11.95 26.79
CA ILE A 447 1.96 13.24 26.11
C ILE A 447 2.03 14.38 27.14
N GLN A 448 1.24 14.33 28.21
CA GLN A 448 1.31 15.32 29.29
C GLN A 448 2.70 15.37 29.95
N GLU A 449 3.33 14.22 30.17
CA GLU A 449 4.67 14.13 30.74
C GLU A 449 5.75 14.69 29.79
N LEU A 450 5.63 14.41 28.49
CA LEU A 450 6.52 14.98 27.47
C LEU A 450 6.38 16.51 27.38
N GLU A 451 5.15 17.03 27.44
CA GLU A 451 4.90 18.48 27.48
C GLU A 451 5.51 19.13 28.72
N LYS A 452 5.38 18.50 29.90
CA LYS A 452 6.04 18.97 31.13
C LYS A 452 7.56 19.02 30.98
N ARG A 453 8.18 17.97 30.44
CA ARG A 453 9.65 17.93 30.22
C ARG A 453 10.12 19.04 29.28
N LYS A 454 9.36 19.33 28.22
CA LYS A 454 9.64 20.44 27.31
C LYS A 454 9.53 21.80 27.99
N SER A 455 8.54 21.98 28.87
CA SER A 455 8.35 23.23 29.62
C SER A 455 9.41 23.51 30.70
N VAL A 456 10.12 22.48 31.17
CA VAL A 456 11.21 22.60 32.15
C VAL A 456 12.56 22.85 31.46
N GLN A 457 12.69 22.51 30.18
CA GLN A 457 13.89 22.75 29.37
C GLN A 457 13.87 24.09 28.61
N SER A 458 12.70 24.73 28.48
CA SER A 458 12.53 26.10 27.94
C SER A 458 12.59 27.13 29.05
#